data_AF-A0A8T9G1N0-F1
#
_entry.id   AF-A0A8T9G1N0-F1
#
_cell.length_a   1.000
_cell.length_b   1.000
_cell.length_c   1.000
_cell.angle_alpha   90.00
_cell.angle_beta   90.00
_cell.angle_gamma   90.00
#
_symmetry.space_group_name_H-M   'P 1'
#
loop_
_entity.id
_entity.type
_entity.pdbx_description
1 polymer ?
#
loop_
_entity_poly.entity_id
_entity_poly.type
_entity_poly.pdbx_seq_one_letter_code
_entity_poly.pdbx_strand_id
1 'polypeptide(L)'
;MVAVANRNTRWPVALAAVLVLYAVIVGLLVAALPVKDGARDWFASLIPGGWMAWSFPTAMFFLTIFLLIALMAVWEYARPGGSPRIGILRFETTRGDRLFVSLLGSAFIHLAWLGLVGPNLWWALALSVVYAIGVFRFV
;
A
#
# COMPACT_ATOMS: atom_id res chain seq x y z
N MET A 1 33.07 -20.73 -6.32
CA MET A 1 32.99 -19.25 -6.23
C MET A 1 31.94 -18.91 -5.18
N VAL A 2 32.34 -18.34 -4.05
CA VAL A 2 31.40 -17.86 -3.03
C VAL A 2 30.84 -16.54 -3.56
N ALA A 3 29.54 -16.50 -3.89
CA ALA A 3 28.87 -15.25 -4.21
C ALA A 3 28.95 -14.35 -2.96
N VAL A 4 29.75 -13.29 -3.03
CA VAL A 4 29.78 -12.26 -1.99
C VAL A 4 28.40 -11.60 -2.02
N ALA A 5 27.56 -11.94 -1.03
CA ALA A 5 26.29 -11.26 -0.83
C ALA A 5 26.61 -9.79 -0.50
N ASN A 6 26.53 -8.93 -1.51
CA ASN A 6 26.82 -7.52 -1.36
C ASN A 6 25.73 -6.92 -0.47
N ARG A 7 26.06 -6.74 0.82
CA ARG A 7 25.12 -6.24 1.83
C ARG A 7 24.94 -4.75 1.57
N ASN A 8 24.02 -4.39 0.67
CA ASN A 8 23.76 -2.99 0.30
C ASN A 8 23.30 -2.20 1.52
N THR A 9 24.19 -1.37 2.07
CA THR A 9 23.92 -0.50 3.22
C THR A 9 23.09 0.73 2.86
N ARG A 10 22.84 0.97 1.57
CA ARG A 10 22.12 2.14 1.04
C ARG A 10 20.61 1.98 0.95
N TRP A 11 20.06 0.82 1.33
CA TRP A 11 18.62 0.61 1.34
C TRP A 11 17.83 1.61 2.21
N PRO A 12 18.36 2.17 3.34
CA PRO A 12 17.65 3.19 4.09
C PRO A 12 17.49 4.48 3.29
N VAL A 13 18.45 4.80 2.41
CA VAL A 13 18.36 5.95 1.51
C VAL A 13 17.27 5.73 0.46
N ALA A 14 17.21 4.53 -0.12
CA ALA A 14 16.15 4.17 -1.07
C ALA A 14 14.76 4.23 -0.40
N LEU A 15 14.64 3.71 0.83
CA LEU A 15 13.41 3.80 1.62
C LEU A 15 13.02 5.26 1.88
N ALA A 16 13.97 6.06 2.38
CA ALA A 16 13.73 7.47 2.66
C ALA A 16 13.31 8.23 1.40
N ALA A 17 13.96 7.97 0.26
CA ALA A 17 13.60 8.58 -1.01
C ALA A 17 12.15 8.24 -1.43
N VAL A 18 11.74 6.97 -1.30
CA VAL A 18 10.37 6.54 -1.61
C VAL A 18 9.36 7.22 -0.67
N LEU A 19 9.64 7.27 0.62
CA LEU A 19 8.74 7.88 1.61
C LEU A 19 8.64 9.41 1.45
N VAL A 20 9.75 10.08 1.18
CA VAL A 20 9.79 11.52 0.92
C VAL A 20 9.05 11.84 -0.37
N LEU A 21 9.30 11.08 -1.45
CA LEU A 21 8.59 11.25 -2.71
C LEU A 21 7.08 11.08 -2.53
N TYR A 22 6.66 10.04 -1.80
CA TYR A 22 5.26 9.84 -1.48
C TYR A 22 4.67 11.03 -0.69
N ALA A 23 5.35 11.48 0.36
CA ALA A 23 4.89 12.62 1.17
C ALA A 23 4.80 13.92 0.34
N VAL A 24 5.76 14.16 -0.55
CA VAL A 24 5.75 15.30 -1.47
C VAL A 24 4.57 15.20 -2.43
N ILE A 25 4.35 14.05 -3.06
CA ILE A 25 3.22 13.87 -3.99
C ILE A 25 1.89 14.03 -3.27
N VAL A 26 1.74 13.49 -2.05
CA VAL A 26 0.54 13.70 -1.23
C VAL A 26 0.36 15.18 -0.90
N GLY A 27 1.42 15.89 -0.51
CA GLY A 27 1.37 17.32 -0.24
C GLY A 27 0.95 18.14 -1.46
N LEU A 28 1.50 17.83 -2.62
CA LEU A 28 1.12 18.45 -3.90
C LEU A 28 -0.34 18.13 -4.26
N LEU A 29 -0.78 16.90 -4.05
CA LEU A 29 -2.16 16.48 -4.31
C LEU A 29 -3.15 17.23 -3.41
N VAL A 30 -2.83 17.36 -2.12
CA VAL A 30 -3.63 18.13 -1.15
C VAL A 30 -3.64 19.63 -1.51
N ALA A 31 -2.53 20.18 -1.98
CA ALA A 31 -2.44 21.56 -2.43
C ALA A 31 -3.22 21.82 -3.73
N ALA A 32 -3.35 20.79 -4.58
CA ALA A 32 -4.11 20.84 -5.83
C ALA A 32 -5.62 20.61 -5.65
N LEU A 33 -6.11 20.42 -4.41
CA LEU A 33 -7.53 20.21 -4.16
C LEU A 33 -8.36 21.44 -4.54
N PRO A 34 -9.46 21.26 -5.29
CA PRO A 34 -10.41 22.33 -5.56
C PRO A 34 -10.93 22.94 -4.25
N VAL A 35 -10.96 24.27 -4.17
CA VAL A 35 -11.54 24.99 -3.04
C VAL A 35 -12.87 25.59 -3.48
N LYS A 36 -13.94 25.25 -2.77
CA LYS A 36 -15.28 25.78 -2.98
C LYS A 36 -15.77 26.44 -1.68
N ASP A 37 -16.25 27.68 -1.78
CA ASP A 37 -16.78 28.45 -0.64
C ASP A 37 -15.79 28.57 0.55
N GLY A 38 -14.48 28.63 0.25
CA GLY A 38 -13.42 28.72 1.26
C GLY A 38 -13.04 27.39 1.91
N ALA A 39 -13.71 26.28 1.56
CA ALA A 39 -13.39 24.93 2.03
C ALA A 39 -12.79 24.07 0.91
N ARG A 40 -11.87 23.16 1.26
CA ARG A 40 -11.36 22.15 0.32
C ARG A 40 -12.43 21.12 0.03
N ASP A 41 -12.72 20.89 -1.24
CA ASP A 41 -13.61 19.84 -1.67
C ASP A 41 -12.81 18.54 -1.87
N TRP A 42 -12.95 17.63 -0.91
CA TRP A 42 -12.23 16.36 -0.90
C TRP A 42 -12.78 15.33 -1.89
N PHE A 43 -13.98 15.53 -2.43
CA PHE A 43 -14.63 14.55 -3.30
C PHE A 43 -14.80 15.07 -4.73
N ALA A 44 -14.54 16.36 -4.98
CA ALA A 44 -14.46 16.92 -6.32
C ALA A 44 -13.40 16.22 -7.18
N SER A 45 -13.67 16.16 -8.49
CA SER A 45 -12.69 15.73 -9.47
C SER A 45 -11.56 16.75 -9.58
N LEU A 46 -10.33 16.29 -9.42
CA LEU A 46 -9.09 17.05 -9.61
C LEU A 46 -8.89 17.49 -11.06
N ILE A 47 -9.43 16.72 -12.01
CA ILE A 47 -9.32 16.98 -13.46
C ILE A 47 -10.74 17.17 -14.01
N PRO A 48 -11.18 18.42 -14.25
CA PRO A 48 -12.45 18.70 -14.91
C PRO A 48 -12.45 18.12 -16.33
N GLY A 49 -13.47 17.33 -16.68
CA GLY A 49 -13.59 16.70 -18.01
C GLY A 49 -12.66 15.49 -18.23
N GLY A 50 -12.00 14.99 -17.19
CA GLY A 50 -11.23 13.75 -17.26
C GLY A 50 -12.08 12.52 -17.57
N TRP A 51 -11.48 11.51 -18.19
CA TRP A 51 -12.15 10.26 -18.56
C TRP A 51 -12.63 9.43 -17.35
N MET A 52 -12.00 9.62 -16.19
CA MET A 52 -12.40 9.06 -14.90
C MET A 52 -12.59 10.20 -13.91
N ALA A 53 -13.53 10.03 -12.98
CA ALA A 53 -13.68 10.92 -11.83
C ALA A 53 -12.46 10.78 -10.90
N TRP A 54 -11.39 11.53 -11.21
CA TRP A 54 -10.18 11.59 -10.41
C TRP A 54 -10.42 12.40 -9.15
N SER A 55 -11.08 11.80 -8.17
CA SER A 55 -11.24 12.38 -6.83
C SER A 55 -9.98 12.19 -5.98
N PHE A 56 -9.86 12.92 -4.87
CA PHE A 56 -8.76 12.73 -3.93
C PHE A 56 -8.68 11.31 -3.37
N PRO A 57 -9.79 10.67 -2.90
CA PRO A 57 -9.76 9.27 -2.47
C PRO A 57 -9.27 8.32 -3.56
N THR A 58 -9.69 8.51 -4.82
CA THR A 58 -9.27 7.66 -5.94
C THR A 58 -7.79 7.84 -6.24
N ALA A 59 -7.30 9.08 -6.29
CA ALA A 59 -5.88 9.36 -6.48
C ALA A 59 -5.02 8.77 -5.34
N MET A 60 -5.46 8.92 -4.09
CA MET A 60 -4.79 8.35 -2.93
C MET A 60 -4.74 6.82 -2.96
N PHE A 61 -5.81 6.16 -3.42
CA PHE A 61 -5.82 4.71 -3.59
C PHE A 61 -4.71 4.25 -4.55
N PHE A 62 -4.66 4.79 -5.77
CA PHE A 62 -3.63 4.41 -6.74
C PHE A 62 -2.23 4.79 -6.27
N LEU A 63 -2.07 5.97 -5.66
CA LEU A 63 -0.79 6.40 -5.10
C LEU A 63 -0.31 5.44 -4.00
N THR A 64 -1.22 4.94 -3.17
CA THR A 64 -0.91 3.92 -2.14
C THR A 64 -0.49 2.60 -2.78
N ILE A 65 -1.14 2.16 -3.86
CA ILE A 65 -0.71 0.96 -4.60
C ILE A 65 0.71 1.13 -5.15
N PHE A 66 1.01 2.27 -5.78
CA PHE A 66 2.36 2.58 -6.25
C PHE A 66 3.39 2.61 -5.12
N LEU A 67 3.03 3.18 -3.96
CA LEU A 67 3.87 3.15 -2.76
C LEU A 67 4.15 1.71 -2.32
N LEU A 68 3.14 0.86 -2.21
CA LEU A 68 3.31 -0.55 -1.80
C LEU A 68 4.24 -1.30 -2.76
N ILE A 69 4.08 -1.11 -4.07
CA ILE A 69 4.97 -1.70 -5.09
C ILE A 69 6.40 -1.16 -4.93
N ALA A 70 6.58 0.15 -4.73
CA ALA A 70 7.90 0.74 -4.52
C ALA A 70 8.57 0.22 -3.24
N LEU A 71 7.81 0.04 -2.15
CA LEU A 71 8.31 -0.57 -0.91
C LEU A 71 8.75 -2.02 -1.14
N MET A 72 8.07 -2.78 -1.99
CA MET A 72 8.51 -4.14 -2.37
C MET A 72 9.83 -4.10 -3.13
N ALA A 73 10.03 -3.14 -4.03
CA ALA A 73 11.29 -2.96 -4.73
C ALA A 73 12.43 -2.57 -3.76
N VAL A 74 12.18 -1.67 -2.80
CA VAL A 74 13.14 -1.31 -1.74
C VAL A 74 13.47 -2.53 -0.87
N TRP A 75 12.47 -3.35 -0.54
CA TRP A 75 12.68 -4.57 0.24
C TRP A 75 13.57 -5.55 -0.53
N GLU A 76 13.29 -5.80 -1.81
CA GLU A 76 14.12 -6.69 -2.62
C GLU A 76 15.55 -6.16 -2.76
N TYR A 77 15.73 -4.84 -2.90
CA TYR A 77 17.05 -4.20 -2.89
C TYR A 77 17.80 -4.37 -1.55
N ALA A 78 17.09 -4.28 -0.42
CA ALA A 78 17.67 -4.41 0.92
C ALA A 78 18.05 -5.86 1.27
N ARG A 79 17.19 -6.81 0.89
CA ARG A 79 17.29 -8.23 1.22
C ARG A 79 16.96 -9.06 -0.02
N PRO A 80 17.92 -9.20 -0.94
CA PRO A 80 17.76 -10.04 -2.13
C PRO A 80 17.42 -11.46 -1.70
N GLY A 81 16.45 -12.10 -2.35
CA GLY A 81 16.04 -13.45 -2.02
C GLY A 81 14.55 -13.53 -1.70
N GLY A 82 13.72 -13.13 -2.66
CA GLY A 82 12.30 -13.44 -2.73
C GLY A 82 11.98 -14.91 -2.99
N SER A 83 12.85 -15.85 -2.58
CA SER A 83 12.66 -17.29 -2.82
C SER A 83 11.28 -17.73 -2.30
N PRO A 84 10.54 -18.54 -3.08
CA PRO A 84 9.24 -19.03 -2.66
C PRO A 84 9.33 -19.74 -1.31
N ARG A 85 8.31 -19.54 -0.46
CA ARG A 85 8.17 -20.23 0.82
C ARG A 85 6.88 -21.02 0.81
N ILE A 86 6.92 -22.22 1.39
CA ILE A 86 5.73 -23.02 1.63
C ILE A 86 5.24 -22.66 3.03
N GLY A 87 4.28 -21.76 3.10
CA GLY A 87 3.63 -21.37 4.34
C GLY A 87 2.43 -22.25 4.67
N ILE A 88 1.57 -21.73 5.56
CA ILE A 88 0.35 -22.41 6.03
C ILE A 88 -0.63 -22.75 4.91
N LEU A 89 -0.59 -22.00 3.80
CA LEU A 89 -1.43 -22.24 2.63
C LEU A 89 -0.98 -23.46 1.79
N ARG A 90 0.16 -24.07 2.12
CA ARG A 90 0.70 -25.31 1.49
C ARG A 90 1.00 -25.22 -0.01
N PHE A 91 1.06 -24.02 -0.57
CA PHE A 91 1.62 -23.75 -1.89
C PHE A 91 2.75 -22.73 -1.80
N GLU A 92 3.55 -22.63 -2.85
CA GLU A 92 4.67 -21.70 -2.92
C GLU A 92 4.17 -20.24 -3.00
N THR A 93 4.54 -19.42 -2.02
CA THR A 93 4.24 -17.98 -2.03
C THR A 93 5.51 -17.14 -2.11
N THR A 94 5.52 -16.22 -3.06
CA THR A 94 6.51 -15.14 -3.13
C THR A 94 6.14 -14.02 -2.16
N ARG A 95 7.02 -13.03 -2.00
CA ARG A 95 6.73 -11.85 -1.19
C ARG A 95 5.57 -11.04 -1.77
N GLY A 96 5.49 -10.95 -3.11
CA GLY A 96 4.40 -10.26 -3.82
C GLY A 96 3.07 -10.95 -3.58
N ASP A 97 3.02 -12.28 -3.61
CA ASP A 97 1.80 -13.05 -3.36
C ASP A 97 1.28 -12.81 -1.95
N ARG A 98 2.17 -12.72 -0.94
CA ARG A 98 1.79 -12.40 0.43
C ARG A 98 1.20 -11.00 0.58
N LEU A 99 1.74 -10.01 -0.12
CA LEU A 99 1.15 -8.67 -0.18
C LEU A 99 -0.23 -8.69 -0.86
N PHE A 100 -0.38 -9.44 -1.95
CA PHE A 100 -1.66 -9.56 -2.62
C PHE A 100 -2.72 -10.23 -1.73
N VAL A 101 -2.37 -11.34 -1.07
CA VAL A 101 -3.26 -12.05 -0.14
C VAL A 101 -3.64 -11.16 1.04
N SER A 102 -2.70 -10.37 1.58
CA SER A 102 -3.02 -9.46 2.68
C SER A 102 -3.99 -8.35 2.25
N LEU A 103 -3.81 -7.77 1.05
CA LEU A 103 -4.73 -6.77 0.49
C LEU A 103 -6.10 -7.36 0.20
N LEU A 104 -6.16 -8.54 -0.41
CA LEU A 104 -7.40 -9.24 -0.73
C LEU A 104 -8.19 -9.59 0.55
N GLY A 105 -7.53 -10.18 1.55
CA GLY A 105 -8.16 -10.50 2.82
C GLY A 105 -8.61 -9.25 3.58
N SER A 106 -7.83 -8.16 3.52
CA SER A 106 -8.23 -6.86 4.09
C SER A 106 -9.50 -6.33 3.44
N ALA A 107 -9.66 -6.47 2.12
CA ALA A 107 -10.89 -6.07 1.43
C ALA A 107 -12.11 -6.85 1.95
N PHE A 108 -11.98 -8.18 2.12
CA PHE A 108 -13.06 -8.99 2.69
C PHE A 108 -13.37 -8.64 4.16
N ILE A 109 -12.35 -8.33 4.97
CA ILE A 109 -12.54 -7.85 6.36
C ILE A 109 -13.37 -6.56 6.37
N HIS A 110 -13.06 -5.59 5.49
CA HIS A 110 -13.81 -4.34 5.40
C HIS A 110 -15.25 -4.55 4.91
N LEU A 111 -15.46 -5.43 3.91
CA LEU A 111 -16.80 -5.76 3.44
C LEU A 111 -17.64 -6.45 4.52
N ALA A 112 -17.05 -7.41 5.25
CA ALA A 112 -17.71 -8.07 6.37
C ALA A 112 -18.05 -7.09 7.49
N TRP A 113 -17.14 -6.16 7.81
CA TRP A 113 -17.36 -5.13 8.83
C TRP A 113 -18.51 -4.19 8.45
N LEU A 114 -18.56 -3.74 7.20
CA LEU A 114 -19.66 -2.92 6.69
C LEU A 114 -21.01 -3.66 6.79
N GLY A 115 -21.03 -4.96 6.47
CA GLY A 115 -22.24 -5.77 6.52
C GLY A 115 -22.73 -6.11 7.93
N LEU A 116 -21.83 -6.22 8.91
CA LEU A 116 -22.16 -6.74 10.25
C LEU A 116 -22.12 -5.69 11.36
N VAL A 117 -21.24 -4.69 11.27
CA VAL A 117 -20.97 -3.73 12.36
C VAL A 117 -21.40 -2.32 11.98
N GLY A 118 -21.00 -1.85 10.78
CA GLY A 118 -21.42 -0.54 10.26
C GLY A 118 -20.29 0.32 9.68
N PRO A 119 -20.52 1.63 9.49
CA PRO A 119 -19.68 2.49 8.66
C PRO A 119 -18.38 2.96 9.32
N ASN A 120 -18.20 2.75 10.63
CA ASN A 120 -16.94 3.10 11.30
C ASN A 120 -15.88 2.04 11.03
N LEU A 121 -14.97 2.32 10.08
CA LEU A 121 -14.00 1.36 9.56
C LEU A 121 -12.65 1.34 10.30
N TRP A 122 -12.42 2.19 11.30
CA TRP A 122 -11.11 2.26 11.98
C TRP A 122 -10.71 0.93 12.63
N TRP A 123 -11.67 0.20 13.18
CA TRP A 123 -11.44 -1.12 13.75
C TRP A 123 -11.26 -2.20 12.67
N ALA A 124 -11.95 -2.10 11.54
CA ALA A 124 -11.73 -2.98 10.39
C ALA A 124 -10.30 -2.82 9.84
N LEU A 125 -9.80 -1.58 9.82
CA LEU A 125 -8.42 -1.27 9.43
C LEU A 125 -7.42 -1.89 10.42
N ALA A 126 -7.62 -1.72 11.73
CA ALA A 126 -6.75 -2.32 12.75
C ALA A 126 -6.70 -3.86 12.62
N LEU A 127 -7.85 -4.50 12.43
CA LEU A 127 -7.93 -5.95 12.18
C LEU A 127 -7.20 -6.36 10.90
N SER A 128 -7.34 -5.55 9.83
CA SER A 128 -6.65 -5.80 8.55
C SER A 128 -5.13 -5.71 8.70
N VAL A 129 -4.61 -4.79 9.52
CA VAL A 129 -3.17 -4.70 9.83
C VAL A 129 -2.70 -5.96 10.57
N VAL A 130 -3.44 -6.41 11.59
CA VAL A 130 -3.11 -7.65 12.33
C VAL A 130 -3.14 -8.86 11.39
N TYR A 131 -4.15 -8.95 10.54
CA TYR A 131 -4.24 -9.99 9.51
C TYR A 131 -3.05 -9.97 8.56
N ALA A 132 -2.68 -8.80 8.03
CA ALA A 132 -1.53 -8.65 7.15
C ALA A 132 -0.23 -9.10 7.82
N ILE A 133 0.01 -8.73 9.07
CA ILE A 133 1.17 -9.20 9.85
C ILE A 133 1.16 -10.73 9.96
N GLY A 134 -0.01 -11.33 10.23
CA GLY A 134 -0.19 -12.78 10.23
C GLY A 134 0.18 -13.42 8.90
N VAL A 135 -0.29 -12.86 7.78
CA VAL A 135 0.03 -13.35 6.43
C VAL A 135 1.54 -13.32 6.18
N PHE A 136 2.21 -12.21 6.46
CA PHE A 136 3.67 -12.13 6.28
C PHE A 136 4.48 -13.06 7.20
N ARG A 137 3.88 -13.49 8.32
CA ARG A 137 4.53 -14.35 9.32
C ARG A 137 4.35 -15.85 9.06
N PHE A 138 3.20 -16.25 8.53
CA PHE A 138 2.78 -17.66 8.45
C PHE A 138 2.62 -18.18 7.02
N VAL A 139 2.50 -17.31 6.03
CA VAL A 139 2.42 -17.66 4.60
C VAL A 139 3.82 -17.59 3.98
#